data_AF-A0A534H6X5-F1
#
_entry.id   AF-A0A534H6X5-F1
#
_cell.length_a   1.000
_cell.length_b   1.000
_cell.length_c   1.000
_cell.angle_alpha   90.00
_cell.angle_beta   90.00
_cell.angle_gamma   90.00
#
_symmetry.space_group_name_H-M   'P 1'
#
loop_
_entity.id
_entity.type
_entity.pdbx_description
1 polymer ?
#
loop_
_entity_poly.entity_id
_entity_poly.type
_entity_poly.pdbx_seq_one_letter_code
_entity_poly.pdbx_strand_id
1 'polypeptide(L)'
;MTAYVLDWLSLLGRWLHLVAGIAWIGSSFYFIWLDNHLLPPADPVLAKSGVAGELWAVHGGGFYQALKYRVAPATLPRSLHWFYWEAYTTFLSGLFLLGLLYYGQAELYLIDRSVAALSKPAAIAIGAAFLAGGWIVYDGLCRSPLGRDSRALGAVLAVLLSTAAWGLCRLFSGRGAYMEFGAMLGTIMVANVFF
;
A
#
# COMPACT_ATOMS: atom_id res chain seq x y z
N MET A 1 -0.95 14.60 -32.08
CA MET A 1 -2.14 14.06 -31.38
C MET A 1 -1.78 13.03 -30.31
N THR A 2 -1.06 11.95 -30.64
CA THR A 2 -0.70 10.90 -29.65
C THR A 2 0.13 11.41 -28.47
N ALA A 3 1.18 12.19 -28.71
CA ALA A 3 2.01 12.77 -27.64
C ALA A 3 1.17 13.66 -26.69
N TYR A 4 0.34 14.53 -27.25
CA TYR A 4 -0.58 15.39 -26.49
C TYR A 4 -1.54 14.59 -25.59
N VAL A 5 -2.08 13.47 -26.09
CA VAL A 5 -2.94 12.58 -25.28
C VAL A 5 -2.14 11.96 -24.13
N LEU A 6 -0.91 11.49 -24.38
CA LEU A 6 -0.05 10.91 -23.34
C LEU A 6 0.30 11.95 -22.25
N ASP A 7 0.55 13.20 -22.63
CA ASP A 7 0.84 14.28 -21.68
C ASP A 7 -0.36 14.55 -20.76
N TRP A 8 -1.57 14.61 -21.32
CA TRP A 8 -2.80 14.77 -20.52
C TRP A 8 -3.07 13.58 -19.63
N LEU A 9 -2.91 12.35 -20.14
CA LEU A 9 -3.07 11.13 -19.33
C LEU A 9 -2.06 11.07 -18.19
N SER A 10 -0.80 11.44 -18.45
CA SER A 10 0.25 11.55 -17.43
C SER A 10 -0.13 12.59 -16.37
N LEU A 11 -0.56 13.78 -16.77
CA LEU A 11 -0.95 14.86 -15.86
C LEU A 11 -2.13 14.46 -14.98
N LEU A 12 -3.23 14.00 -15.60
CA LEU A 12 -4.44 13.61 -14.88
C LEU A 12 -4.19 12.39 -13.99
N GLY A 13 -3.44 11.40 -14.49
CA GLY A 13 -3.06 10.22 -13.71
C GLY A 13 -2.24 10.58 -12.48
N ARG A 14 -1.28 11.51 -12.60
CA ARG A 14 -0.46 11.98 -11.47
C ARG A 14 -1.28 12.71 -10.42
N TRP A 15 -2.19 13.59 -10.85
CA TRP A 15 -3.08 14.28 -9.92
C TRP A 15 -4.02 13.32 -9.21
N LEU A 16 -4.61 12.37 -9.94
CA LEU A 16 -5.44 11.32 -9.35
C LEU A 16 -4.65 10.51 -8.32
N HIS A 17 -3.44 10.04 -8.69
CA HIS A 17 -2.60 9.24 -7.82
C HIS A 17 -2.16 10.00 -6.57
N LEU A 18 -1.78 11.28 -6.72
CA LEU A 18 -1.41 12.14 -5.60
C LEU A 18 -2.57 12.32 -4.63
N VAL A 19 -3.75 12.67 -5.13
CA VAL A 19 -4.94 12.89 -4.29
C VAL A 19 -5.37 11.60 -3.59
N ALA A 20 -5.39 10.47 -4.32
CA ALA A 20 -5.70 9.17 -3.75
C ALA A 20 -4.68 8.77 -2.67
N GLY A 21 -3.39 8.98 -2.93
CA GLY A 21 -2.32 8.71 -1.97
C GLY A 21 -2.43 9.54 -0.70
N ILE A 22 -2.78 10.84 -0.82
CA ILE A 22 -3.07 11.70 0.33
C ILE A 22 -4.25 11.15 1.13
N ALA A 23 -5.33 10.72 0.46
CA ALA A 23 -6.49 10.15 1.15
C ALA A 23 -6.14 8.86 1.89
N TRP A 24 -5.37 7.96 1.26
CA TRP A 24 -4.99 6.67 1.86
C TRP A 24 -4.02 6.82 3.04
N ILE A 25 -2.98 7.64 2.88
CA ILE A 25 -2.02 7.89 3.94
C ILE A 25 -2.69 8.68 5.08
N GLY A 26 -3.55 9.65 4.74
CA GLY A 26 -4.32 10.42 5.71
C GLY A 26 -5.26 9.57 6.54
N SER A 27 -6.02 8.66 5.92
CA SER A 27 -6.88 7.73 6.65
C SER A 27 -6.07 6.80 7.54
N SER A 28 -4.91 6.32 7.07
CA SER A 28 -4.00 5.49 7.86
C SER A 28 -3.51 6.21 9.12
N PHE A 29 -3.06 7.47 9.00
CA PHE A 29 -2.65 8.25 10.18
C PHE A 29 -3.80 8.50 11.15
N TYR A 30 -5.00 8.78 10.63
CA TYR A 30 -6.19 8.92 11.48
C TYR A 30 -6.49 7.65 12.26
N PHE A 31 -6.47 6.47 11.62
CA PHE A 31 -6.72 5.20 12.28
C PHE A 31 -5.61 4.79 13.26
N ILE A 32 -4.35 5.08 12.95
CA ILE A 32 -3.24 4.90 13.89
C ILE A 32 -3.45 5.78 15.13
N TRP A 33 -3.82 7.04 14.94
CA TRP A 33 -4.12 7.93 16.07
C TRP A 33 -5.32 7.42 16.88
N LEU A 34 -6.42 7.08 16.23
CA LEU A 34 -7.61 6.52 16.86
C LEU A 34 -7.25 5.31 17.72
N ASP A 35 -6.55 4.33 17.14
CA ASP A 35 -6.19 3.09 17.81
C ASP A 35 -5.27 3.28 19.02
N ASN A 36 -4.34 4.25 18.94
CA ASN A 36 -3.43 4.57 20.03
C ASN A 36 -4.10 5.33 21.19
N HIS A 37 -5.29 5.90 21.00
CA HIS A 37 -6.01 6.70 22.00
C HIS A 37 -7.29 6.03 22.53
N LEU A 38 -7.55 4.77 22.14
CA LEU A 38 -8.67 4.01 22.70
C LEU A 38 -8.48 3.77 24.19
N LEU A 39 -9.51 4.09 24.96
CA LEU A 39 -9.60 3.78 26.38
C LEU A 39 -10.55 2.60 26.61
N PRO A 40 -10.40 1.82 27.70
CA PRO A 40 -11.40 0.82 28.07
C PRO A 40 -12.78 1.48 28.18
N PRO A 41 -13.86 0.80 27.72
CA PRO A 41 -15.20 1.38 27.78
C PRO A 41 -15.61 1.66 29.22
N ALA A 42 -16.05 2.88 29.49
CA ALA A 42 -16.49 3.32 30.80
C ALA A 42 -17.82 2.67 31.22
N ASP A 43 -18.69 2.36 30.24
CA ASP A 43 -19.96 1.67 30.47
C ASP A 43 -19.76 0.13 30.52
N PRO A 44 -20.09 -0.52 31.66
CA PRO A 44 -20.03 -1.98 31.79
C PRO A 44 -20.90 -2.75 30.79
N VAL A 45 -21.96 -2.14 30.25
CA VAL A 45 -22.82 -2.75 29.22
C VAL A 45 -22.07 -2.85 27.89
N LEU A 46 -21.31 -1.82 27.51
CA LEU A 46 -20.48 -1.83 26.31
C LEU A 46 -19.34 -2.85 26.42
N ALA A 47 -18.71 -2.95 27.61
CA ALA A 47 -17.70 -3.98 27.86
C ALA A 47 -18.26 -5.40 27.64
N LYS A 48 -19.49 -5.67 28.12
CA LYS A 48 -20.17 -6.96 27.97
C LYS A 48 -20.60 -7.24 26.52
N SER A 49 -20.78 -6.23 25.69
CA SER A 49 -21.17 -6.39 24.28
C SER A 49 -19.99 -6.64 23.33
N GLY A 50 -18.76 -6.72 23.85
CA GLY A 50 -17.55 -7.03 23.08
C GLY A 50 -16.77 -5.81 22.61
N VAL A 51 -17.13 -4.60 23.06
CA VAL A 51 -16.33 -3.39 22.84
C VAL A 51 -15.02 -3.53 23.61
N ALA A 52 -13.91 -3.42 22.90
CA ALA A 52 -12.57 -3.53 23.46
C ALA A 52 -11.95 -2.17 23.80
N GLY A 53 -12.44 -1.10 23.17
CA GLY A 53 -12.06 0.27 23.48
C GLY A 53 -13.05 1.27 22.90
N GLU A 54 -13.07 2.45 23.51
CA GLU A 54 -13.85 3.58 23.04
C GLU A 54 -12.98 4.85 22.95
N LEU A 55 -13.36 5.74 22.05
CA LEU A 55 -12.82 7.09 21.94
C LEU A 55 -13.96 8.08 21.80
N TRP A 56 -13.90 9.16 22.60
CA TRP A 56 -14.74 10.34 22.42
C TRP A 56 -13.94 11.45 21.74
N ALA A 57 -14.49 12.02 20.67
CA ALA A 57 -13.87 13.09 19.91
C ALA A 57 -14.87 14.21 19.60
N VAL A 58 -14.38 15.43 19.41
CA VAL A 58 -15.18 16.58 18.99
C VAL A 58 -14.65 17.14 17.67
N HIS A 59 -15.53 17.37 16.71
CA HIS A 59 -15.18 18.03 15.46
C HIS A 59 -16.40 18.76 14.87
N GLY A 60 -16.19 19.96 14.32
CA GLY A 60 -17.29 20.77 13.76
C GLY A 60 -18.41 21.10 14.75
N GLY A 61 -18.13 21.08 16.06
CA GLY A 61 -19.13 21.27 17.13
C GLY A 61 -19.94 20.02 17.49
N GLY A 62 -19.75 18.90 16.79
CA GLY A 62 -20.38 17.61 17.10
C GLY A 62 -19.48 16.72 17.96
N PHE A 63 -20.10 15.87 18.77
CA PHE A 63 -19.41 14.85 19.58
C PHE A 63 -19.59 13.47 18.94
N TYR A 64 -18.50 12.72 18.84
CA TYR A 64 -18.44 11.40 18.24
C TYR A 64 -17.96 10.40 19.27
N GLN A 65 -18.61 9.23 19.33
CA GLN A 65 -18.15 8.07 20.08
C GLN A 65 -17.76 6.98 19.08
N ALA A 66 -16.48 6.65 19.01
CA ALA A 66 -15.97 5.54 18.22
C ALA A 66 -15.80 4.32 19.12
N LEU A 67 -16.46 3.22 18.78
CA LEU A 67 -16.38 1.95 19.50
C LEU A 67 -15.58 0.95 18.66
N LYS A 68 -14.45 0.45 19.19
CA LYS A 68 -13.67 -0.60 18.55
C LYS A 68 -14.00 -1.95 19.14
N TYR A 69 -14.46 -2.86 18.28
CA TYR A 69 -14.65 -4.26 18.60
C TYR A 69 -13.40 -5.05 18.22
N ARG A 70 -13.00 -6.04 19.03
CA ARG A 70 -11.85 -6.93 18.70
C ARG A 70 -12.13 -7.85 17.51
N VAL A 71 -13.39 -8.24 17.37
CA VAL A 71 -13.90 -9.12 16.33
C VAL A 71 -15.24 -8.58 15.85
N ALA A 72 -15.71 -9.03 14.69
CA ALA A 72 -17.00 -8.62 14.18
C ALA A 72 -18.11 -8.89 15.22
N PRO A 73 -19.00 -7.92 15.49
CA PRO A 73 -20.13 -8.13 16.39
C PRO A 73 -21.13 -9.13 15.80
N ALA A 74 -21.97 -9.71 16.67
CA ALA A 74 -22.98 -10.70 16.25
C ALA A 74 -23.96 -10.15 15.20
N THR A 75 -24.24 -8.85 15.24
CA THR A 75 -25.07 -8.14 14.26
C THR A 75 -24.27 -7.00 13.65
N LEU A 76 -24.01 -7.09 12.34
CA LEU A 76 -23.43 -5.99 11.58
C LEU A 76 -24.54 -5.07 11.04
N PRO A 77 -24.34 -3.75 11.05
CA PRO A 77 -25.29 -2.81 10.46
C PRO A 77 -25.41 -3.05 8.95
N ARG A 78 -26.59 -2.75 8.38
CA ARG A 78 -26.83 -2.86 6.93
C ARG A 78 -25.89 -1.97 6.11
N SER A 79 -25.62 -0.77 6.61
CA SER A 79 -24.69 0.19 6.03
C SER A 79 -23.37 0.12 6.78
N LEU A 80 -22.39 -0.59 6.21
CA LEU A 80 -21.02 -0.61 6.68
C LEU A 80 -20.13 0.11 5.67
N HIS A 81 -19.43 1.14 6.12
CA HIS A 81 -18.40 1.76 5.32
C HIS A 81 -17.08 1.02 5.54
N TRP A 82 -16.40 0.64 4.46
CA TRP A 82 -15.12 -0.04 4.50
C TRP A 82 -14.10 0.78 3.69
N PHE A 83 -13.06 1.24 4.38
CA PHE A 83 -11.99 2.13 3.88
C PHE A 83 -10.95 1.41 3.01
N TYR A 84 -11.40 0.68 1.99
CA TYR A 84 -10.50 0.01 1.04
C TYR A 84 -10.28 0.82 -0.24
N TRP A 85 -11.17 1.76 -0.55
CA TRP A 85 -11.17 2.49 -1.81
C TRP A 85 -9.99 3.45 -1.94
N GLU A 86 -9.54 4.04 -0.83
CA GLU A 86 -8.39 4.93 -0.81
C GLU A 86 -7.12 4.18 -1.23
N ALA A 87 -6.93 2.97 -0.67
CA ALA A 87 -5.83 2.09 -1.02
C ALA A 87 -5.91 1.61 -2.48
N TYR A 88 -7.06 1.10 -2.92
CA TYR A 88 -7.20 0.60 -4.29
C TYR A 88 -7.12 1.70 -5.34
N THR A 89 -7.68 2.87 -5.09
CA THR A 89 -7.58 3.99 -6.04
C THR A 89 -6.13 4.45 -6.17
N THR A 90 -5.39 4.50 -5.06
CA THR A 90 -3.95 4.79 -5.10
C THR A 90 -3.18 3.73 -5.87
N PHE A 91 -3.47 2.45 -5.62
CA PHE A 91 -2.80 1.34 -6.30
C PHE A 91 -3.08 1.30 -7.80
N LEU A 92 -4.35 1.38 -8.20
CA LEU A 92 -4.75 1.34 -9.61
C LEU A 92 -4.22 2.55 -10.40
N SER A 93 -4.28 3.74 -9.82
CA SER A 93 -3.69 4.94 -10.43
C SER A 93 -2.15 4.85 -10.50
N GLY A 94 -1.52 4.21 -9.50
CA GLY A 94 -0.08 3.96 -9.48
C GLY A 94 0.34 2.96 -10.56
N LEU A 95 -0.36 1.83 -10.69
CA LEU A 95 -0.15 0.86 -11.76
C LEU A 95 -0.39 1.46 -13.14
N PHE A 96 -1.41 2.31 -13.26
CA PHE A 96 -1.65 3.06 -14.50
C PHE A 96 -0.45 3.94 -14.87
N LEU A 97 0.09 4.71 -13.91
CA LEU A 97 1.27 5.54 -14.16
C LEU A 97 2.54 4.73 -14.40
N LEU A 98 2.74 3.61 -13.70
CA LEU A 98 3.84 2.70 -13.93
C LEU A 98 3.77 2.12 -15.35
N GLY A 99 2.59 1.65 -15.76
CA GLY A 99 2.33 1.15 -17.11
C GLY A 99 2.53 2.22 -18.19
N LEU A 100 1.96 3.40 -18.01
CA LEU A 100 2.00 4.50 -18.98
C LEU A 100 3.42 5.07 -19.15
N LEU A 101 4.12 5.29 -18.05
CA LEU A 101 5.39 6.02 -18.04
C LEU A 101 6.59 5.08 -18.02
N TYR A 102 6.64 4.13 -17.09
CA TYR A 102 7.82 3.30 -16.89
C TYR A 102 7.85 2.08 -17.81
N TYR A 103 6.72 1.48 -18.13
CA TYR A 103 6.67 0.36 -19.08
C TYR A 103 6.49 0.84 -20.52
N GLY A 104 5.57 1.79 -20.74
CA GLY A 104 5.33 2.38 -22.06
C GLY A 104 6.56 3.07 -22.64
N GLN A 105 7.37 3.71 -21.80
CA GLN A 105 8.59 4.44 -22.18
C GLN A 105 9.82 3.88 -21.43
N ALA A 106 9.91 2.56 -21.31
CA ALA A 106 10.95 1.87 -20.54
C ALA A 106 12.39 2.24 -20.94
N GLU A 107 12.64 2.49 -22.23
CA GLU A 107 13.98 2.89 -22.69
C GLU A 107 14.44 4.24 -22.10
N LEU A 108 13.50 5.10 -21.67
CA LEU A 108 13.79 6.41 -21.12
C LEU A 108 13.76 6.44 -19.59
N TYR A 109 12.82 5.72 -18.97
CA TYR A 109 12.56 5.85 -17.53
C TYR A 109 12.96 4.65 -16.69
N LEU A 110 13.08 3.46 -17.28
CA LEU A 110 13.31 2.21 -16.55
C LEU A 110 14.71 1.64 -16.82
N ILE A 111 15.11 1.56 -18.09
CA ILE A 111 16.33 0.87 -18.53
C ILE A 111 17.52 1.83 -18.56
N ASP A 112 18.64 1.40 -18.00
CA ASP A 112 19.95 2.01 -18.21
C ASP A 112 20.90 0.93 -18.74
N ARG A 113 21.32 1.06 -20.00
CA ARG A 113 22.20 0.07 -20.65
C ARG A 113 23.59 -0.02 -20.03
N SER A 114 24.03 1.02 -19.30
CA SER A 114 25.29 0.99 -18.56
C SER A 114 25.20 0.15 -17.27
N VAL A 115 23.98 -0.01 -16.73
CA VAL A 115 23.69 -0.88 -15.58
C VAL A 115 23.44 -2.30 -16.05
N ALA A 116 22.47 -2.49 -16.96
CA ALA A 116 22.14 -3.78 -17.55
C ALA A 116 21.55 -3.59 -18.97
N ALA A 117 22.07 -4.35 -19.94
CA ALA A 117 21.61 -4.31 -21.32
C ALA A 117 20.32 -5.14 -21.51
N LEU A 118 19.21 -4.70 -20.90
CA LEU A 118 17.90 -5.33 -21.01
C LEU A 118 17.14 -4.87 -22.26
N SER A 119 16.39 -5.79 -22.87
CA SER A 119 15.35 -5.42 -23.83
C SER A 119 14.12 -4.87 -23.10
N LYS A 120 13.31 -4.06 -23.78
CA LYS A 120 12.06 -3.52 -23.22
C LYS A 120 11.11 -4.60 -22.68
N PRO A 121 10.79 -5.68 -23.43
CA PRO A 121 9.93 -6.73 -22.90
C PRO A 121 10.53 -7.42 -21.66
N ALA A 122 11.85 -7.64 -21.64
CA ALA A 122 12.52 -8.24 -20.49
C ALA A 122 12.44 -7.33 -19.26
N ALA A 123 12.69 -6.03 -19.41
CA ALA A 123 12.58 -5.07 -18.32
C ALA A 123 11.17 -5.01 -17.73
N ILE A 124 10.13 -4.99 -18.57
CA ILE A 124 8.73 -5.00 -18.14
C ILE A 124 8.37 -6.30 -17.42
N ALA A 125 8.78 -7.45 -17.97
CA ALA A 125 8.54 -8.75 -17.36
C ALA A 125 9.21 -8.88 -15.99
N ILE A 126 10.45 -8.39 -15.87
CA ILE A 126 11.18 -8.37 -14.60
C ILE A 126 10.46 -7.46 -13.58
N GLY A 127 10.07 -6.24 -13.97
CA GLY A 127 9.33 -5.32 -13.08
C GLY A 127 8.01 -5.94 -12.59
N ALA A 128 7.19 -6.45 -13.51
CA ALA A 128 5.93 -7.11 -13.16
C ALA A 128 6.13 -8.33 -12.25
N ALA A 129 7.13 -9.17 -12.55
CA ALA A 129 7.49 -10.31 -11.70
C ALA A 129 8.01 -9.87 -10.34
N PHE A 130 8.68 -8.72 -10.24
CA PHE A 130 9.18 -8.17 -8.98
C PHE A 130 8.04 -7.71 -8.08
N LEU A 131 7.03 -7.03 -8.63
CA LEU A 131 5.82 -6.64 -7.89
C LEU A 131 5.06 -7.87 -7.36
N ALA A 132 4.77 -8.84 -8.23
CA ALA A 132 4.06 -10.06 -7.86
C ALA A 132 4.87 -10.93 -6.89
N GLY A 133 6.16 -11.12 -7.19
CA GLY A 133 7.09 -11.90 -6.37
C GLY A 133 7.30 -11.29 -4.99
N GLY A 134 7.40 -9.96 -4.89
CA GLY A 134 7.50 -9.26 -3.61
C GLY A 134 6.31 -9.55 -2.70
N TRP A 135 5.08 -9.53 -3.24
CA TRP A 135 3.89 -9.92 -2.49
C TRP A 135 3.88 -11.40 -2.11
N ILE A 136 4.17 -12.31 -3.05
CA ILE A 136 4.19 -13.77 -2.78
C ILE A 136 5.19 -14.11 -1.66
N VAL A 137 6.39 -13.53 -1.73
CA VAL A 137 7.43 -13.73 -0.70
C VAL A 137 6.96 -13.17 0.64
N TYR A 138 6.43 -11.96 0.66
CA TYR A 138 5.92 -11.34 1.89
C TYR A 138 4.79 -12.16 2.53
N ASP A 139 3.74 -12.50 1.77
CA ASP A 139 2.60 -13.29 2.24
C ASP A 139 3.05 -14.66 2.75
N GLY A 140 3.93 -15.33 2.01
CA GLY A 140 4.53 -16.60 2.41
C GLY A 140 5.30 -16.50 3.74
N LEU A 141 6.08 -15.44 3.95
CA LEU A 141 6.80 -15.21 5.21
C LEU A 141 5.84 -14.96 6.37
N CYS A 142 4.82 -14.13 6.17
CA CYS A 142 3.80 -13.84 7.18
C CYS A 142 2.98 -15.07 7.59
N ARG A 143 2.69 -15.99 6.65
CA ARG A 143 1.99 -17.25 6.93
C ARG A 143 2.90 -18.35 7.49
N SER A 144 4.21 -18.21 7.36
CA SER A 144 5.19 -19.17 7.89
C SER A 144 5.35 -19.08 9.42
N PRO A 145 6.05 -20.03 10.07
CA PRO A 145 6.38 -19.92 11.50
C PRO A 145 7.12 -18.64 11.89
N LEU A 146 7.85 -18.02 10.95
CA LEU A 146 8.53 -16.74 11.16
C LEU A 146 7.55 -15.62 11.48
N GLY A 147 6.33 -15.66 10.93
CA GLY A 147 5.28 -14.68 11.18
C GLY A 147 4.82 -14.61 12.64
N ARG A 148 5.16 -15.62 13.47
CA ARG A 148 4.84 -15.64 14.90
C ARG A 148 5.81 -14.81 15.75
N ASP A 149 6.98 -14.45 15.21
CA ASP A 149 7.97 -13.61 15.88
C ASP A 149 8.18 -12.32 15.07
N SER A 150 7.58 -11.23 15.55
CA SER A 150 7.65 -9.93 14.89
C SER A 150 9.07 -9.38 14.75
N ARG A 151 9.99 -9.70 15.68
CA ARG A 151 11.38 -9.22 15.61
C ARG A 151 12.16 -9.98 14.54
N ALA A 152 12.01 -11.31 14.53
CA ALA A 152 12.65 -12.15 13.53
C ALA A 152 12.11 -11.83 12.12
N LEU A 153 10.79 -11.70 11.97
CA LEU A 153 10.17 -11.30 10.71
C LEU A 153 10.68 -9.92 10.25
N GLY A 154 10.71 -8.94 11.15
CA GLY A 154 11.21 -7.59 10.85
C GLY A 154 12.67 -7.59 10.37
N ALA A 155 13.55 -8.37 11.02
CA ALA A 155 14.95 -8.50 10.62
C ALA A 155 15.09 -9.15 9.23
N VAL A 156 14.34 -10.22 8.96
CA VAL A 156 14.34 -10.88 7.65
C VAL A 156 13.82 -9.94 6.56
N LEU A 157 12.71 -9.23 6.80
CA LEU A 157 12.18 -8.26 5.86
C LEU A 157 13.16 -7.11 5.61
N ALA A 158 13.87 -6.62 6.62
CA ALA A 158 14.89 -5.58 6.43
C ALA A 158 16.01 -6.04 5.48
N VAL A 159 16.50 -7.29 5.65
CA VAL A 159 17.51 -7.87 4.74
C VAL A 159 16.95 -8.06 3.34
N LEU A 160 15.74 -8.59 3.20
CA LEU A 160 15.10 -8.83 1.90
C LEU A 160 14.84 -7.53 1.16
N LEU A 161 14.29 -6.51 1.83
CA LEU A 161 14.03 -5.19 1.24
C LEU A 161 15.32 -4.48 0.84
N SER A 162 16.38 -4.59 1.65
CA SER A 162 17.70 -4.05 1.30
C SER A 162 18.29 -4.76 0.07
N THR A 163 18.16 -6.08 0.01
CA THR A 163 18.62 -6.89 -1.12
C THR A 163 17.81 -6.62 -2.38
N ALA A 164 16.50 -6.44 -2.23
CA ALA A 164 15.56 -6.06 -3.28
C ALA A 164 15.92 -4.69 -3.87
N ALA A 165 16.13 -3.67 -3.02
CA ALA A 165 16.56 -2.35 -3.44
C ALA A 165 17.92 -2.39 -4.17
N TRP A 166 18.89 -3.11 -3.61
CA TRP A 166 20.19 -3.30 -4.26
C TRP A 166 20.05 -4.00 -5.61
N GLY A 167 19.30 -5.10 -5.69
CA GLY A 167 19.07 -5.88 -6.90
C GLY A 167 18.43 -5.06 -8.01
N LEU A 168 17.43 -4.23 -7.68
CA LEU A 168 16.83 -3.31 -8.64
C LEU A 168 17.85 -2.29 -9.18
N CYS A 169 18.74 -1.75 -8.33
CA CYS A 169 19.83 -0.88 -8.76
C CYS A 169 20.87 -1.59 -9.64
N ARG A 170 20.88 -2.93 -9.69
CA ARG A 170 21.72 -3.72 -10.61
C ARG A 170 21.01 -4.07 -11.92
N LEU A 171 19.71 -3.80 -12.03
CA LEU A 171 18.89 -4.16 -13.19
C LEU A 171 18.36 -2.93 -13.95
N PHE A 172 18.01 -1.86 -13.23
CA PHE A 172 17.34 -0.68 -13.77
C PHE A 172 18.14 0.60 -13.51
N SER A 173 17.74 1.68 -14.19
CA SER A 173 18.23 3.02 -13.87
C SER A 173 17.90 3.37 -12.41
N GLY A 174 18.65 4.28 -11.78
CA GLY A 174 18.38 4.67 -10.39
C GLY A 174 16.94 5.17 -10.17
N ARG A 175 16.39 5.89 -11.14
CA ARG A 175 14.97 6.32 -11.13
C ARG A 175 14.01 5.14 -11.29
N GLY A 176 14.29 4.22 -12.20
CA GLY A 176 13.50 3.01 -12.43
C GLY A 176 13.49 2.12 -11.18
N ALA A 177 14.65 1.86 -10.60
CA ALA A 177 14.82 1.08 -9.38
C ALA A 177 14.02 1.67 -8.21
N TYR A 178 14.11 2.99 -7.98
CA TYR A 178 13.32 3.66 -6.94
C TYR A 178 11.81 3.45 -7.14
N MET A 179 11.35 3.51 -8.40
CA MET A 179 9.93 3.38 -8.70
C MET A 179 9.41 1.95 -8.63
N GLU A 180 10.15 0.96 -9.13
CA GLU A 180 9.80 -0.46 -8.97
C GLU A 180 9.79 -0.87 -7.49
N PHE A 181 10.74 -0.36 -6.69
CA PHE A 181 10.78 -0.64 -5.27
C PHE A 181 9.53 -0.09 -4.55
N GLY A 182 9.19 1.17 -4.79
CA GLY A 182 7.98 1.79 -4.24
C GLY A 182 6.69 1.09 -4.69
N ALA A 183 6.62 0.71 -5.97
CA ALA A 183 5.48 -0.02 -6.53
C ALA A 183 5.34 -1.43 -5.94
N MET A 184 6.45 -2.14 -5.68
CA MET A 184 6.44 -3.41 -4.97
C MET A 184 5.89 -3.25 -3.56
N LEU A 185 6.36 -2.26 -2.79
CA LEU A 185 5.84 -2.00 -1.44
C LEU A 185 4.35 -1.67 -1.46
N GLY A 186 3.90 -0.83 -2.39
CA GLY A 186 2.48 -0.53 -2.58
C GLY A 186 1.65 -1.77 -2.92
N THR A 187 2.17 -2.65 -3.78
CA THR A 187 1.55 -3.94 -4.11
C THR A 187 1.39 -4.81 -2.88
N ILE A 188 2.46 -4.96 -2.08
CA ILE A 188 2.42 -5.72 -0.82
C ILE A 188 1.32 -5.17 0.10
N MET A 189 1.28 -3.87 0.33
CA MET A 189 0.32 -3.26 1.25
C MET A 189 -1.13 -3.46 0.79
N VAL A 190 -1.42 -3.26 -0.49
CA VAL A 190 -2.80 -3.31 -1.02
C VAL A 190 -3.32 -4.73 -1.20
N ALA A 191 -2.46 -5.68 -1.62
CA ALA A 191 -2.87 -7.06 -1.80
C ALA A 191 -3.30 -7.74 -0.49
N ASN A 192 -2.74 -7.33 0.66
CA ASN A 192 -3.11 -7.85 1.98
C ASN A 192 -4.43 -7.30 2.54
N VAL A 193 -5.17 -6.47 1.79
CA VAL A 193 -6.49 -5.99 2.23
C VAL A 193 -7.60 -7.04 1.96
N PHE A 194 -7.43 -7.92 0.98
CA PHE A 194 -8.43 -8.94 0.60
C PHE A 194 -8.06 -10.40 0.96
N PHE A 195 -6.80 -10.70 1.29
CA PHE A 195 -6.27 -12.07 1.42
C PHE A 195 -5.62 -12.34 2.78
#